data_AF-A0A2H0L3N2-F1
#
_entry.id   AF-A0A2H0L3N2-F1
#
_cell.length_a   1.000
_cell.length_b   1.000
_cell.length_c   1.000
_cell.angle_alpha   90.00
_cell.angle_beta   90.00
_cell.angle_gamma   90.00
#
_symmetry.space_group_name_H-M   'P 1'
#
loop_
_entity.id
_entity.type
_entity.pdbx_description
1 polymer ?
#
loop_
_entity_poly.entity_id
_entity_poly.type
_entity_poly.pdbx_seq_one_letter_code
_entity_poly.pdbx_strand_id
1 'polypeptide(L)'
;VALLIGLILFKAKAIPVASWALHILVDIPTHSTQFFPTPYLWPFATPYVNGIPWNIPWIFFSNWALLLVLYALWYYKRYANKKIM
;
A
#
# COMPACT_ATOMS: atom_id res chain seq x y z
N VAL A 1 6.64 -3.87 -21.98
CA VAL A 1 6.83 -2.84 -23.04
C VAL A 1 5.64 -1.88 -23.13
N ALA A 2 4.40 -2.36 -23.33
CA ALA A 2 3.21 -1.48 -23.37
C ALA A 2 2.95 -0.68 -22.08
N LEU A 3 3.20 -1.27 -20.91
CA LEU A 3 3.01 -0.63 -19.60
C LEU A 3 4.02 0.51 -19.35
N LEU A 4 5.25 0.36 -19.86
CA LEU A 4 6.30 1.38 -19.83
C LEU A 4 5.97 2.55 -20.78
N ILE A 5 5.42 2.26 -21.96
CA ILE A 5 5.01 3.27 -22.94
C ILE A 5 3.82 4.11 -22.42
N GLY A 6 2.87 3.47 -21.73
CA GLY A 6 1.73 4.16 -21.12
C GLY A 6 2.11 5.09 -19.94
N LEU A 7 3.08 4.68 -19.13
CA LEU A 7 3.62 5.48 -18.00
C LEU A 7 4.29 6.80 -18.48
N ILE A 8 4.93 6.77 -19.65
CA ILE A 8 5.64 7.92 -20.23
C ILE A 8 4.66 8.92 -20.88
N LEU A 9 3.59 8.43 -21.53
CA LEU A 9 2.65 9.26 -22.29
C LEU A 9 1.54 9.91 -21.42
N PHE A 10 1.22 9.34 -20.25
CA PHE A 10 0.11 9.81 -19.42
C PHE A 10 0.54 10.11 -17.97
N LYS A 11 1.51 11.02 -17.77
CA LYS A 11 2.07 11.36 -16.45
C LYS A 11 1.02 11.55 -15.32
N ALA A 12 -0.15 12.11 -15.61
CA ALA A 12 -1.24 12.26 -14.63
C ALA A 12 -2.09 10.98 -14.41
N LYS A 13 -2.27 10.13 -15.43
CA LYS A 13 -3.03 8.86 -15.34
C LYS A 13 -2.17 7.66 -14.95
N ALA A 14 -0.85 7.83 -15.00
CA ALA A 14 0.15 6.90 -14.49
C ALA A 14 -0.04 6.61 -13.00
N ILE A 15 -0.44 7.62 -12.21
CA ILE A 15 -0.59 7.49 -10.77
C ILE A 15 -1.70 6.47 -10.43
N PRO A 16 -2.95 6.58 -10.92
CA PRO A 16 -3.98 5.57 -10.67
C PRO A 16 -3.57 4.15 -11.08
N VAL A 17 -2.95 3.97 -12.25
CA VAL A 17 -2.53 2.65 -12.73
C VAL A 17 -1.40 2.08 -11.88
N ALA A 18 -0.44 2.91 -11.49
CA ALA A 18 0.63 2.51 -10.58
C ALA A 18 0.10 2.18 -9.18
N SER A 19 -0.89 2.94 -8.68
CA SER A 19 -1.56 2.64 -7.42
C SER A 19 -2.29 1.29 -7.47
N TRP A 20 -2.96 0.98 -8.58
CA TRP A 20 -3.60 -0.33 -8.76
C TRP A 20 -2.58 -1.48 -8.80
N ALA A 21 -1.49 -1.33 -9.55
CA ALA A 21 -0.44 -2.34 -9.59
C ALA A 21 0.24 -2.53 -8.23
N LEU A 22 0.53 -1.43 -7.51
CA LEU A 22 1.08 -1.46 -6.16
C LEU A 22 0.12 -2.14 -5.18
N HIS A 23 -1.18 -1.86 -5.29
CA HIS A 23 -2.19 -2.51 -4.47
C HIS A 23 -2.14 -4.03 -4.65
N ILE A 24 -2.15 -4.55 -5.89
CA ILE A 24 -2.04 -6.00 -6.15
C ILE A 24 -0.75 -6.58 -5.56
N LEU A 25 0.38 -5.88 -5.71
CA LEU A 25 1.67 -6.33 -5.17
C LEU A 25 1.67 -6.45 -3.64
N VAL A 26 0.97 -5.54 -2.95
CA VAL A 26 0.84 -5.58 -1.48
C VAL A 26 -0.24 -6.57 -1.04
N ASP A 27 -1.28 -6.76 -1.84
CA ASP A 27 -2.43 -7.61 -1.52
C ASP A 27 -2.04 -9.10 -1.47
N ILE A 28 -1.29 -9.58 -2.46
CA ILE A 28 -0.86 -11.00 -2.54
C ILE A 28 -0.22 -11.52 -1.23
N PRO A 29 0.82 -10.88 -0.66
CA PRO A 29 1.42 -11.36 0.58
C PRO A 29 0.60 -11.06 1.84
N THR A 30 -0.44 -10.23 1.75
CA THR A 30 -1.23 -9.78 2.91
C THR A 30 -2.66 -10.30 2.93
N HIS A 31 -3.02 -11.14 1.97
CA HIS A 31 -4.32 -11.81 1.90
C HIS A 31 -4.23 -13.22 2.48
N SER A 32 -5.15 -13.58 3.37
CA SER A 32 -5.31 -14.95 3.85
C SER A 32 -6.28 -15.71 2.96
N THR A 33 -6.05 -17.01 2.72
CA THR A 33 -7.03 -17.85 2.01
C THR A 33 -8.25 -18.20 2.86
N GLN A 34 -8.26 -17.85 4.15
CA GLN A 34 -9.38 -18.13 5.07
C GLN A 34 -10.58 -17.19 4.85
N PHE A 35 -10.37 -16.03 4.23
CA PHE A 35 -11.42 -15.04 4.00
C PHE A 35 -11.44 -14.69 2.52
N PHE A 36 -12.51 -15.06 1.80
CA PHE A 36 -12.73 -14.72 0.39
C PHE A 36 -11.50 -14.93 -0.52
N PRO A 37 -11.04 -16.18 -0.70
CA PRO A 37 -9.91 -16.48 -1.59
C PRO A 37 -10.30 -16.19 -3.04
N THR A 38 -10.10 -14.95 -3.47
CA THR A 38 -10.35 -14.50 -4.83
C THR A 38 -9.02 -14.47 -5.59
N PRO A 39 -8.99 -14.89 -6.87
CA PRO A 39 -7.81 -14.73 -7.71
C PRO A 39 -7.36 -13.27 -7.79
N TYR A 40 -6.08 -13.00 -7.55
CA TYR A 40 -5.54 -11.63 -7.55
C TYR A 40 -5.52 -10.96 -8.94
N LEU A 41 -5.75 -11.73 -10.01
CA LEU A 41 -5.99 -11.24 -11.37
C LEU A 41 -7.39 -11.60 -11.90
N TRP A 42 -8.40 -11.65 -11.03
CA TRP A 42 -9.78 -11.90 -11.45
C TRP A 42 -10.17 -11.08 -12.69
N PRO A 43 -10.82 -11.67 -13.73
CA PRO A 43 -11.42 -13.01 -13.77
C PRO A 43 -10.49 -14.16 -14.16
N PHE A 44 -9.19 -13.90 -14.34
CA PHE A 44 -8.25 -14.95 -14.70
C PHE A 44 -7.93 -15.85 -13.50
N ALA A 45 -7.79 -17.15 -13.76
CA ALA A 45 -7.37 -18.11 -12.74
C ALA A 45 -5.91 -17.84 -12.34
N THR A 46 -5.66 -17.71 -11.05
CA THR A 46 -4.32 -17.57 -10.48
C THR A 46 -4.15 -18.53 -9.30
N PRO A 47 -2.92 -18.99 -8.99
CA PRO A 47 -2.66 -19.72 -7.76
C PRO A 47 -3.06 -18.89 -6.54
N TYR A 48 -3.60 -19.55 -5.52
CA TYR A 48 -3.85 -18.89 -4.24
C TYR A 48 -2.54 -18.81 -3.45
N VAL A 49 -2.31 -17.65 -2.84
CA VAL A 49 -1.19 -17.42 -1.92
C VAL A 49 -1.79 -17.21 -0.54
N ASN A 50 -1.33 -17.97 0.45
CA ASN A 50 -1.74 -17.77 1.84
C ASN A 50 -0.75 -16.82 2.52
N GLY A 51 -1.07 -15.54 2.46
CA GLY A 51 -0.30 -14.46 3.06
C GLY A 51 -0.61 -14.22 4.54
N ILE A 52 0.03 -13.20 5.10
CA ILE A 52 -0.11 -12.79 6.50
C ILE A 52 -1.10 -11.62 6.58
N PRO A 53 -2.31 -11.82 7.14
CA PRO A 53 -3.33 -10.78 7.11
C PRO A 53 -3.01 -9.60 8.03
N TRP A 54 -3.44 -8.40 7.61
CA TRP A 54 -3.24 -7.15 8.36
C TRP A 54 -3.94 -7.11 9.72
N ASN A 55 -4.95 -7.95 9.93
CA ASN A 55 -5.72 -7.98 11.16
C ASN A 55 -4.99 -8.68 12.31
N ILE A 56 -3.82 -9.27 12.08
CA ILE A 56 -3.03 -9.85 13.16
C ILE A 56 -2.60 -8.73 14.13
N PRO A 57 -2.84 -8.87 15.45
CA PRO A 57 -2.66 -7.77 16.40
C PRO A 57 -1.31 -7.07 16.32
N TRP A 58 -0.21 -7.81 16.20
CA TRP A 58 1.12 -7.19 16.18
C TRP A 58 1.36 -6.35 14.91
N ILE A 59 0.89 -6.78 13.73
CA ILE A 59 1.00 -5.97 12.50
C ILE A 59 0.14 -4.72 12.63
N PHE A 60 -1.10 -4.89 13.06
CA PHE A 60 -2.05 -3.80 13.22
C PHE A 60 -1.51 -2.73 14.17
N PHE A 61 -1.12 -3.10 15.39
CA PHE A 61 -0.63 -2.15 16.38
C PHE A 61 0.71 -1.53 15.97
N SER A 62 1.62 -2.28 15.34
CA SER A 62 2.88 -1.73 14.83
C SER A 62 2.65 -0.66 13.75
N ASN A 63 1.69 -0.87 12.84
CA ASN A 63 1.34 0.14 11.84
C ASN A 63 0.81 1.42 12.49
N TRP A 64 -0.11 1.29 13.45
CA TRP A 64 -0.66 2.44 14.18
C TRP A 64 0.41 3.19 14.96
N ALA A 65 1.30 2.47 15.64
CA ALA A 65 2.42 3.06 16.36
C ALA A 65 3.35 3.83 15.41
N LEU A 66 3.69 3.25 14.26
CA LEU A 66 4.54 3.89 13.26
C LEU A 66 3.88 5.17 12.71
N LEU A 67 2.58 5.12 12.37
CA LEU A 67 1.84 6.30 11.91
C LEU A 67 1.81 7.41 12.95
N LEU A 68 1.56 7.07 14.21
CA LEU A 68 1.55 8.04 15.32
C LEU A 68 2.93 8.70 15.47
N VAL A 69 4.01 7.91 15.46
CA VAL A 69 5.38 8.43 15.55
C VAL A 69 5.70 9.36 14.39
N LEU A 70 5.40 8.97 13.16
CA LEU A 70 5.65 9.79 11.98
C LEU A 70 4.87 11.12 12.03
N TYR A 71 3.60 11.08 12.44
CA TYR A 71 2.79 12.28 12.61
C TYR A 71 3.33 13.19 13.72
N ALA A 72 3.71 12.62 14.86
CA ALA A 72 4.30 13.36 15.96
C ALA A 72 5.61 14.06 15.55
N LEU A 73 6.49 13.34 14.83
CA LEU A 73 7.75 13.90 14.31
C LEU A 73 7.50 15.01 13.29
N TRP A 74 6.55 14.81 12.37
CA TRP A 74 6.18 15.82 11.39
C TRP A 74 5.61 17.08 12.07
N TYR A 75 4.73 16.91 13.06
CA TYR A 75 4.14 18.00 13.82
C TYR A 75 5.20 18.76 14.62
N TYR A 76 6.09 18.05 15.30
CA TYR A 76 7.20 18.64 16.07
C TYR A 76 8.11 19.49 15.17
N LYS A 77 8.53 18.95 14.01
CA LYS A 77 9.33 19.70 13.03
C LYS A 77 8.62 20.96 12.56
N ARG A 78 7.31 20.88 12.30
CA ARG A 78 6.52 22.03 11.84
C ARG A 78 6.38 23.11 12.91
N TYR A 79 6.23 22.70 14.18
CA TYR A 79 6.20 23.63 15.31
C TYR A 79 7.55 24.32 15.53
N ALA A 80 8.65 23.56 15.48
CA ALA A 80 10.00 24.11 15.60
C ALA A 80 10.31 25.12 14.49
N ASN A 81 9.94 24.82 13.24
CA ASN A 81 10.12 25.73 12.10
C ASN A 81 9.31 27.03 12.23
N LYS A 82 8.11 26.99 12.82
CA LYS A 82 7.31 28.20 13.10
C LYS A 82 7.91 29.10 14.18
N LYS A 83 8.76 28.58 15.06
CA LYS A 83 9.39 29.34 16.16
C LYS A 83 10.66 30.07 15.71
N ILE A 84 11.22 29.69 14.55
CA ILE A 84 12.47 30.25 13.99
C ILE A 84 12.18 31.40 13.00
N MET A 85 10.94 31.52 12.49
CA MET A 85 10.43 32.69 11.78
C MET A 85 9.74 33.66 12.74
#